data_AF-A0A382P6A8-F1
#
_entry.id   AF-A0A382P6A8-F1
#
_cell.length_a   1.000
_cell.length_b   1.000
_cell.length_c   1.000
_cell.angle_alpha   90.00
_cell.angle_beta   90.00
_cell.angle_gamma   90.00
#
_symmetry.space_group_name_H-M   'P 1'
#
loop_
_entity.id
_entity.type
_entity.pdbx_description
1 polymer ?
#
loop_
_entity_poly.entity_id
_entity_poly.type
_entity_poly.pdbx_seq_one_letter_code
_entity_poly.pdbx_strand_id
1 'polypeptide(L)'
;TDWVTAVRFSTDGKYVASGDRNGGLHVWETEPGARVCSFSHGNRVVGFEWASTNIMVSASMDGSAKIFNVDEARQLKSWAAHSGGASSIARSMNGMLVTSGRNKRATLWDGNGGKKRDFVFPGDIPSQAVPSHDAKLVIGSDWEGIVYVWNAADGKELKRLSLNPAPMAEQFAAAEKVVSEKAAAAKAAADAHKVALDRVAKTKADMNALDAVLGMRQKAVTDSKASLDKLVAEKQKPAQAKATAAVKAVATATTAKVAADKAFAAADEAGKPSAKVKVDQAIKGLASATEGKSAADKALTAINAQVTQSTTVNAAANKALIDAQNKAKSGKVAMAKQITDLGKTVSAEQAKVTIAGAA
;
A
#
# COMPACT_ATOMS: atom_id res chain seq x y z
N THR A 1 -70.90 -8.56 -19.92
CA THR A 1 -69.47 -8.29 -19.75
C THR A 1 -69.02 -9.03 -18.51
N ASP A 2 -67.93 -9.79 -18.62
CA ASP A 2 -67.29 -10.48 -17.49
C ASP A 2 -66.16 -9.57 -16.97
N TRP A 3 -65.30 -10.06 -16.08
CA TRP A 3 -64.21 -9.30 -15.49
C TRP A 3 -63.34 -8.62 -16.55
N VAL A 4 -63.14 -7.32 -16.37
CA VAL A 4 -62.19 -6.53 -17.13
C VAL A 4 -60.78 -6.95 -16.70
N THR A 5 -59.97 -7.36 -17.66
CA THR A 5 -58.63 -7.94 -17.41
C THR A 5 -57.50 -6.95 -17.68
N ALA A 6 -57.75 -5.93 -18.50
CA ALA A 6 -56.80 -4.87 -18.82
C ALA A 6 -57.52 -3.60 -19.26
N VAL A 7 -56.96 -2.44 -18.93
CA VAL A 7 -57.38 -1.12 -19.41
C VAL A 7 -56.11 -0.30 -19.74
N ARG A 8 -56.13 0.41 -20.87
CA ARG A 8 -55.04 1.30 -21.31
C ARG A 8 -55.58 2.46 -22.15
N PHE A 9 -55.01 3.65 -21.96
CA PHE A 9 -55.16 4.75 -22.91
C PHE A 9 -54.26 4.54 -24.13
N SER A 10 -54.69 5.05 -25.29
CA SER A 10 -53.83 5.20 -26.46
C SER A 10 -52.66 6.14 -26.16
N THR A 11 -51.61 6.09 -26.97
CA THR A 11 -50.38 6.87 -26.73
C THR A 11 -50.60 8.38 -26.80
N ASP A 12 -51.64 8.83 -27.51
CA ASP A 12 -52.09 10.22 -27.61
C ASP A 12 -53.25 10.56 -26.67
N GLY A 13 -53.76 9.59 -25.91
CA GLY A 13 -54.91 9.75 -25.02
C GLY A 13 -56.26 9.89 -25.72
N LYS A 14 -56.32 9.78 -27.05
CA LYS A 14 -57.57 9.88 -27.82
C LYS A 14 -58.56 8.77 -27.48
N TYR A 15 -58.05 7.56 -27.25
CA TYR A 15 -58.85 6.39 -26.97
C TYR A 15 -58.55 5.79 -25.60
N VAL A 16 -59.57 5.21 -24.98
CA VAL A 16 -59.42 4.23 -23.90
C VAL A 16 -59.89 2.88 -24.41
N ALA A 17 -59.14 1.82 -24.12
CA ALA A 17 -59.53 0.46 -24.46
C ALA A 17 -59.59 -0.42 -23.22
N SER A 18 -60.42 -1.47 -23.28
CA SER A 18 -60.51 -2.50 -22.26
C SER A 18 -60.55 -3.89 -22.88
N GLY A 19 -59.91 -4.86 -22.24
CA GLY A 19 -60.04 -6.29 -22.54
C GLY A 19 -60.83 -7.01 -21.45
N ASP A 20 -61.59 -8.05 -21.82
CA ASP A 20 -62.40 -8.83 -20.90
C ASP A 20 -62.11 -10.35 -20.92
N ARG A 21 -62.69 -11.04 -19.93
CA ARG A 21 -62.56 -12.50 -19.76
C ARG A 21 -63.27 -13.35 -20.82
N ASN A 22 -64.22 -12.80 -21.57
CA ASN A 22 -64.89 -13.48 -22.67
C ASN A 22 -64.22 -13.24 -24.03
N GLY A 23 -63.10 -12.51 -24.06
CA GLY A 23 -62.34 -12.24 -25.27
C GLY A 23 -62.72 -10.91 -25.94
N GLY A 24 -63.61 -10.12 -25.36
CA GLY A 24 -63.96 -8.79 -25.86
C GLY A 24 -62.80 -7.81 -25.68
N LEU A 25 -62.51 -7.05 -26.73
CA LEU A 25 -61.71 -5.83 -26.70
C LEU A 25 -62.61 -4.68 -27.14
N HIS A 26 -62.79 -3.70 -26.27
CA HIS A 26 -63.68 -2.57 -26.50
C HIS A 26 -62.88 -1.28 -26.48
N VAL A 27 -63.19 -0.35 -27.39
CA VAL A 27 -62.47 0.92 -27.54
C VAL A 27 -63.48 2.07 -27.54
N TRP A 28 -63.19 3.10 -26.76
CA TRP A 28 -63.98 4.33 -26.65
C TRP A 28 -63.11 5.55 -26.90
N GLU A 29 -63.70 6.63 -27.39
CA GLU A 29 -63.11 7.97 -27.33
C GLU A 29 -63.05 8.42 -25.87
N THR A 30 -61.94 8.99 -25.45
CA THR A 30 -61.77 9.49 -24.07
C THR A 30 -62.77 10.60 -23.75
N GLU A 31 -63.02 11.48 -24.71
CA GLU A 31 -64.09 12.48 -24.68
C GLU A 31 -64.75 12.46 -26.07
N PRO A 32 -66.08 12.21 -26.17
CA PRO A 32 -67.11 12.25 -25.13
C PRO A 32 -67.38 10.93 -24.38
N GLY A 33 -66.59 9.85 -24.58
CA GLY A 33 -66.88 8.53 -24.01
C GLY A 33 -67.66 7.59 -24.95
N ALA A 34 -67.78 7.94 -26.23
CA ALA A 34 -68.49 7.13 -27.21
C ALA A 34 -67.67 5.88 -27.58
N ARG A 35 -68.34 4.72 -27.70
CA ARG A 35 -67.69 3.48 -28.16
C ARG A 35 -67.40 3.57 -29.66
N VAL A 36 -66.13 3.43 -30.04
CA VAL A 36 -65.65 3.55 -31.42
C VAL A 36 -65.74 2.22 -32.15
N CYS A 37 -65.17 1.17 -31.56
CA CYS A 37 -65.14 -0.15 -32.17
C CYS A 37 -64.98 -1.25 -31.11
N SER A 38 -65.06 -2.50 -31.56
CA SER A 38 -64.71 -3.64 -30.72
C SER A 38 -64.13 -4.78 -31.53
N PHE A 39 -63.22 -5.49 -30.91
CA PHE A 39 -62.56 -6.67 -31.43
C PHE A 39 -62.86 -7.86 -30.53
N SER A 40 -62.59 -9.05 -31.03
CA SER A 40 -62.77 -10.27 -30.25
C SER A 40 -61.61 -11.24 -30.41
N HIS A 41 -61.35 -11.93 -29.31
CA HIS A 41 -60.61 -13.16 -29.21
C HIS A 41 -61.59 -14.32 -28.94
N GLY A 42 -61.13 -15.55 -29.13
CA GLY A 42 -61.92 -16.75 -28.83
C GLY A 42 -62.00 -17.08 -27.33
N ASN A 43 -61.25 -16.37 -26.49
CA ASN A 43 -61.18 -16.57 -25.04
C ASN A 43 -60.62 -15.30 -24.37
N ARG A 44 -60.56 -15.28 -23.02
CA ARG A 44 -60.02 -14.22 -22.17
C ARG A 44 -58.85 -13.49 -22.78
N VAL A 45 -58.98 -12.17 -22.93
CA VAL A 45 -57.85 -11.29 -23.21
C VAL A 45 -56.98 -11.24 -21.96
N VAL A 46 -55.69 -11.60 -22.07
CA VAL A 46 -54.76 -11.53 -20.92
C VAL A 46 -54.08 -10.18 -20.80
N GLY A 47 -54.05 -9.41 -21.89
CA GLY A 47 -53.54 -8.05 -21.93
C GLY A 47 -53.48 -7.54 -23.36
N PHE A 48 -53.19 -6.25 -23.48
CA PHE A 48 -52.94 -5.60 -24.76
C PHE A 48 -52.07 -4.36 -24.54
N GLU A 49 -51.41 -3.92 -25.61
CA GLU A 49 -50.52 -2.77 -25.65
C GLU A 49 -50.81 -1.92 -26.90
N TRP A 50 -50.65 -0.61 -26.78
CA TRP A 50 -50.72 0.29 -27.93
C TRP A 50 -49.38 0.31 -28.66
N ALA A 51 -49.40 0.00 -29.96
CA ALA A 51 -48.24 0.08 -30.83
C ALA A 51 -48.01 1.51 -31.36
N SER A 52 -49.10 2.24 -31.57
CA SER A 52 -49.18 3.64 -31.98
C SER A 52 -50.49 4.24 -31.44
N THR A 53 -50.90 5.41 -31.95
CA THR A 53 -52.17 6.06 -31.60
C THR A 53 -53.41 5.26 -31.99
N ASN A 54 -53.32 4.41 -33.01
CA ASN A 54 -54.44 3.65 -33.56
C ASN A 54 -54.18 2.14 -33.74
N ILE A 55 -52.96 1.68 -33.51
CA ILE A 55 -52.63 0.24 -33.58
C ILE A 55 -52.55 -0.35 -32.18
N MET A 56 -53.29 -1.44 -31.97
CA MET A 56 -53.27 -2.22 -30.73
C MET A 56 -52.73 -3.62 -30.99
N VAL A 57 -52.02 -4.18 -30.01
CA VAL A 57 -51.60 -5.58 -30.00
C VAL A 57 -52.11 -6.25 -28.75
N SER A 58 -52.76 -7.40 -28.87
CA SER A 58 -53.32 -8.15 -27.74
C SER A 58 -52.88 -9.60 -27.74
N ALA A 59 -52.97 -10.22 -26.57
CA ALA A 59 -52.80 -11.67 -26.40
C ALA A 59 -53.96 -12.26 -25.60
N SER A 60 -54.28 -13.53 -25.86
CA SER A 60 -55.43 -14.21 -25.25
C SER A 60 -55.11 -15.63 -24.78
N MET A 61 -55.92 -16.11 -23.83
CA MET A 61 -56.00 -17.51 -23.43
C MET A 61 -56.42 -18.45 -24.56
N ASP A 62 -56.91 -17.93 -25.70
CA ASP A 62 -57.12 -18.72 -26.92
C ASP A 62 -55.80 -19.16 -27.59
N GLY A 63 -54.66 -18.69 -27.08
CA GLY A 63 -53.31 -19.01 -27.55
C GLY A 63 -52.84 -18.10 -28.69
N SER A 64 -53.69 -17.19 -29.17
CA SER A 64 -53.37 -16.23 -30.21
C SER A 64 -52.93 -14.88 -29.66
N ALA A 65 -52.11 -14.19 -30.45
CA ALA A 65 -51.92 -12.76 -30.35
C ALA A 65 -52.38 -12.10 -31.66
N LYS A 66 -52.94 -10.90 -31.56
CA LYS A 66 -53.60 -10.19 -32.66
C LYS A 66 -53.17 -8.74 -32.69
N ILE A 67 -53.11 -8.17 -33.90
CA ILE A 67 -52.93 -6.74 -34.14
C ILE A 67 -54.20 -6.18 -34.75
N PHE A 68 -54.65 -5.04 -34.25
CA PHE A 68 -55.85 -4.33 -34.70
C PHE A 68 -55.52 -2.90 -35.09
N ASN A 69 -56.24 -2.37 -36.07
CA ASN A 69 -56.32 -0.94 -36.33
C ASN A 69 -57.69 -0.44 -35.84
N VAL A 70 -57.66 0.52 -34.91
CA VAL A 70 -58.83 1.11 -34.27
C VAL A 70 -59.61 1.99 -35.24
N ASP A 71 -58.93 2.83 -36.02
CA ASP A 71 -59.57 3.77 -36.96
C ASP A 71 -60.21 3.02 -38.13
N GLU A 72 -59.59 1.92 -38.57
CA GLU A 72 -60.12 1.05 -39.62
C GLU A 72 -61.09 -0.01 -39.08
N ALA A 73 -61.28 -0.09 -37.76
CA ALA A 73 -62.10 -1.08 -37.07
C ALA A 73 -61.88 -2.52 -37.56
N ARG A 74 -60.64 -2.91 -37.86
CA ARG A 74 -60.32 -4.26 -38.38
C ARG A 74 -59.10 -4.89 -37.74
N GLN A 75 -59.10 -6.23 -37.76
CA GLN A 75 -57.93 -7.05 -37.44
C GLN A 75 -56.93 -6.98 -38.59
N LEU A 76 -55.69 -6.57 -38.29
CA LEU A 76 -54.58 -6.55 -39.25
C LEU A 76 -53.87 -7.89 -39.33
N LYS A 77 -53.66 -8.56 -38.18
CA LYS A 77 -52.92 -9.82 -38.11
C LYS A 77 -53.36 -10.66 -36.93
N SER A 78 -53.22 -11.98 -37.06
CA SER A 78 -53.37 -12.96 -35.99
C SER A 78 -52.25 -13.99 -36.12
N TRP A 79 -51.64 -14.41 -35.01
CA TRP A 79 -50.66 -15.50 -34.99
C TRP A 79 -50.79 -16.36 -33.74
N ALA A 80 -50.30 -17.60 -33.82
CA ALA A 80 -50.21 -18.50 -32.69
C ALA A 80 -49.04 -18.07 -31.79
N ALA A 81 -49.35 -17.57 -30.60
CA ALA A 81 -48.35 -17.12 -29.63
C ALA A 81 -47.92 -18.27 -28.69
N HIS A 82 -48.88 -18.96 -28.08
CA HIS A 82 -48.61 -20.02 -27.10
C HIS A 82 -49.66 -21.13 -27.18
N SER A 83 -49.20 -22.38 -27.30
CA SER A 83 -50.06 -23.55 -27.12
C SER A 83 -50.57 -23.61 -25.67
N GLY A 84 -51.87 -23.85 -25.48
CA GLY A 84 -52.50 -23.88 -24.15
C GLY A 84 -52.89 -22.51 -23.56
N GLY A 85 -52.67 -21.41 -24.30
CA GLY A 85 -53.11 -20.06 -23.92
C GLY A 85 -51.97 -19.15 -23.48
N ALA A 86 -52.06 -17.86 -23.86
CA ALA A 86 -51.16 -16.84 -23.35
C ALA A 86 -51.52 -16.47 -21.91
N SER A 87 -50.52 -16.07 -21.13
CA SER A 87 -50.62 -15.60 -19.74
C SER A 87 -50.34 -14.09 -19.63
N SER A 88 -49.49 -13.53 -20.49
CA SER A 88 -49.16 -12.10 -20.48
C SER A 88 -48.73 -11.58 -21.86
N ILE A 89 -48.79 -10.27 -22.04
CA ILE A 89 -48.15 -9.52 -23.12
C ILE A 89 -47.55 -8.22 -22.55
N ALA A 90 -46.40 -7.81 -23.06
CA ALA A 90 -45.76 -6.55 -22.75
C ALA A 90 -44.96 -6.04 -23.95
N ARG A 91 -44.83 -4.71 -24.09
CA ARG A 91 -44.14 -4.05 -25.19
C ARG A 91 -42.97 -3.22 -24.67
N SER A 92 -41.84 -3.26 -25.36
CA SER A 92 -40.70 -2.36 -25.11
C SER A 92 -40.83 -1.05 -25.90
N MET A 93 -40.02 -0.05 -25.53
CA MET A 93 -40.03 1.25 -26.21
C MET A 93 -39.61 1.18 -27.68
N ASN A 94 -38.76 0.21 -28.05
CA ASN A 94 -38.37 -0.02 -29.45
C ASN A 94 -39.39 -0.85 -30.25
N GLY A 95 -40.56 -1.15 -29.67
CA GLY A 95 -41.66 -1.83 -30.33
C GLY A 95 -41.58 -3.36 -30.36
N MET A 96 -40.60 -3.96 -29.70
CA MET A 96 -40.59 -5.42 -29.49
C MET A 96 -41.67 -5.83 -28.49
N LEU A 97 -42.17 -7.05 -28.64
CA LEU A 97 -43.21 -7.61 -27.80
C LEU A 97 -42.68 -8.84 -27.10
N VAL A 98 -43.03 -9.02 -25.83
CA VAL A 98 -42.85 -10.28 -25.12
C VAL A 98 -44.22 -10.80 -24.72
N THR A 99 -44.53 -12.03 -25.10
CA THR A 99 -45.65 -12.78 -24.55
C THR A 99 -45.14 -13.91 -23.68
N SER A 100 -45.95 -14.36 -22.72
CA SER A 100 -45.71 -15.62 -22.02
C SER A 100 -46.96 -16.48 -22.06
N GLY A 101 -46.83 -17.80 -21.85
CA GLY A 101 -47.99 -18.69 -21.90
C GLY A 101 -47.82 -20.02 -21.19
N ARG A 102 -48.92 -20.76 -21.12
CA ARG A 102 -49.05 -22.03 -20.38
C ARG A 102 -48.19 -23.17 -20.90
N ASN A 103 -47.56 -23.00 -22.06
CA ASN A 103 -46.52 -23.89 -22.59
C ASN A 103 -45.14 -23.70 -21.92
N LYS A 104 -45.06 -23.07 -20.75
CA LYS A 104 -43.84 -22.79 -19.98
C LYS A 104 -42.79 -22.00 -20.78
N ARG A 105 -43.25 -21.08 -21.62
CA ARG A 105 -42.38 -20.25 -22.47
C ARG A 105 -42.79 -18.79 -22.43
N ALA A 106 -41.79 -17.93 -22.51
CA ALA A 106 -41.94 -16.58 -23.03
C ALA A 106 -41.41 -16.53 -24.46
N THR A 107 -41.98 -15.66 -25.29
CA THR A 107 -41.56 -15.48 -26.67
C THR A 107 -41.40 -13.99 -26.95
N LEU A 108 -40.23 -13.63 -27.51
CA LEU A 108 -39.93 -12.31 -28.03
C LEU A 108 -40.35 -12.24 -29.50
N TRP A 109 -41.08 -11.18 -29.85
CA TRP A 109 -41.55 -10.88 -31.19
C TRP A 109 -41.08 -9.49 -31.62
N ASP A 110 -40.95 -9.26 -32.93
CA ASP A 110 -40.99 -7.88 -33.44
C ASP A 110 -42.40 -7.30 -33.38
N GLY A 111 -42.52 -6.00 -33.61
CA GLY A 111 -43.80 -5.27 -33.55
C GLY A 111 -44.85 -5.75 -34.55
N ASN A 112 -44.48 -6.56 -35.55
CA ASN A 112 -45.40 -7.15 -36.52
C ASN A 112 -45.76 -8.60 -36.19
N GLY A 113 -45.42 -9.10 -35.00
CA GLY A 113 -45.69 -10.48 -34.58
C GLY A 113 -44.76 -11.52 -35.23
N GLY A 114 -43.61 -11.09 -35.77
CA GLY A 114 -42.54 -11.98 -36.23
C GLY A 114 -41.77 -12.56 -35.05
N LYS A 115 -41.80 -13.88 -34.87
CA LYS A 115 -41.09 -14.56 -33.78
C LYS A 115 -39.58 -14.33 -33.88
N LYS A 116 -38.97 -13.86 -32.79
CA LYS A 116 -37.52 -13.69 -32.66
C LYS A 116 -36.90 -14.80 -31.82
N ARG A 117 -37.50 -15.13 -30.67
CA ARG A 117 -36.87 -16.05 -29.71
C ARG A 117 -37.83 -16.57 -28.66
N ASP A 118 -37.58 -17.78 -28.16
CA ASP A 118 -38.24 -18.33 -26.98
C ASP A 118 -37.29 -18.35 -25.77
N PHE A 119 -37.88 -18.22 -24.59
CA PHE A 119 -37.25 -18.40 -23.29
C PHE A 119 -38.04 -19.46 -22.52
N VAL A 120 -37.35 -20.48 -22.02
CA VAL A 120 -37.97 -21.61 -21.31
C VAL A 120 -37.97 -21.31 -19.83
N PHE A 121 -39.10 -21.52 -19.18
CA PHE A 121 -39.22 -21.51 -17.72
C PHE A 121 -39.03 -22.95 -17.22
N PRO A 122 -37.89 -23.28 -16.57
CA PRO A 122 -37.63 -24.64 -16.09
C PRO A 122 -38.51 -25.06 -14.91
N GLY A 123 -38.99 -24.09 -14.12
CA GLY A 123 -39.94 -24.32 -13.03
C GLY A 123 -41.35 -24.52 -13.57
N ASP A 124 -42.24 -23.58 -13.26
CA ASP A 124 -43.66 -23.70 -13.58
C ASP A 124 -44.16 -22.73 -14.66
N ILE A 125 -45.47 -22.68 -14.86
CA ILE A 125 -46.13 -21.78 -15.81
C ILE A 125 -45.71 -20.33 -15.53
N PRO A 126 -45.32 -19.56 -16.56
CA PRO A 126 -45.00 -18.16 -16.39
C PRO A 126 -46.21 -17.37 -15.92
N SER A 127 -46.01 -16.56 -14.88
CA SER A 127 -46.96 -15.56 -14.42
C SER A 127 -46.93 -14.32 -15.32
N GLN A 128 -45.72 -13.84 -15.64
CA GLN A 128 -45.53 -12.69 -16.54
C GLN A 128 -44.14 -12.75 -17.18
N ALA A 129 -44.01 -12.18 -18.38
CA ALA A 129 -42.72 -11.84 -18.96
C ALA A 129 -42.77 -10.46 -19.61
N VAL A 130 -41.70 -9.69 -19.43
CA VAL A 130 -41.57 -8.31 -19.89
C VAL A 130 -40.20 -8.09 -20.54
N PRO A 131 -40.11 -7.28 -21.60
CA PRO A 131 -38.81 -6.81 -22.08
C PRO A 131 -38.31 -5.67 -21.18
N SER A 132 -36.98 -5.50 -21.08
CA SER A 132 -36.41 -4.24 -20.58
C SER A 132 -36.77 -3.09 -21.52
N HIS A 133 -36.71 -1.84 -21.04
CA HIS A 133 -37.01 -0.68 -21.87
C HIS A 133 -36.15 -0.59 -23.15
N ASP A 134 -34.89 -0.98 -23.06
CA ASP A 134 -33.96 -1.08 -24.21
C ASP A 134 -34.08 -2.39 -25.01
N ALA A 135 -34.99 -3.28 -24.61
CA ALA A 135 -35.25 -4.61 -25.16
C ALA A 135 -34.03 -5.55 -25.22
N LYS A 136 -32.96 -5.26 -24.47
CA LYS A 136 -31.79 -6.14 -24.39
C LYS A 136 -31.98 -7.31 -23.44
N LEU A 137 -32.93 -7.21 -22.51
CA LEU A 137 -33.28 -8.25 -21.57
C LEU A 137 -34.73 -8.65 -21.72
N VAL A 138 -35.00 -9.91 -21.40
CA VAL A 138 -36.33 -10.39 -21.08
C VAL A 138 -36.31 -10.85 -19.64
N ILE A 139 -37.24 -10.35 -18.84
CA ILE A 139 -37.40 -10.71 -17.44
C ILE A 139 -38.74 -11.42 -17.32
N GLY A 140 -38.76 -12.59 -16.71
CA GLY A 140 -40.00 -13.32 -16.49
C GLY A 140 -40.04 -14.00 -15.14
N SER A 141 -41.24 -14.23 -14.64
CA SER A 141 -41.49 -14.95 -13.40
C SER A 141 -42.40 -16.14 -13.64
N ASP A 142 -42.27 -17.18 -12.82
CA ASP A 142 -43.18 -18.34 -12.82
C ASP A 142 -44.02 -18.41 -11.54
N TRP A 143 -44.79 -19.50 -11.40
CA TRP A 143 -45.63 -19.74 -10.23
C TRP A 143 -44.88 -20.31 -9.01
N GLU A 144 -43.61 -20.68 -9.17
CA GLU A 144 -42.72 -21.02 -8.04
C GLU A 144 -42.07 -19.77 -7.43
N GLY A 145 -42.31 -18.59 -8.01
CA GLY A 145 -41.76 -17.32 -7.55
C GLY A 145 -40.31 -17.09 -8.00
N ILE A 146 -39.80 -17.88 -8.95
CA ILE A 146 -38.47 -17.69 -9.51
C ILE A 146 -38.56 -16.58 -10.57
N VAL A 147 -37.70 -15.58 -10.46
CA VAL A 147 -37.56 -14.55 -11.50
C VAL A 147 -36.31 -14.86 -12.33
N TYR A 148 -36.52 -15.03 -13.63
CA TYR A 148 -35.48 -15.31 -14.60
C TYR A 148 -35.12 -14.05 -15.36
N VAL A 149 -33.83 -13.85 -15.60
CA VAL A 149 -33.31 -12.77 -16.43
C VAL A 149 -32.56 -13.39 -17.60
N TRP A 150 -33.04 -13.13 -18.82
CA TRP A 150 -32.40 -13.60 -20.05
C TRP A 150 -31.83 -12.44 -20.85
N ASN A 151 -30.76 -12.72 -21.58
CA ASN A 151 -30.32 -11.88 -22.67
C ASN A 151 -31.27 -12.07 -23.87
N ALA A 152 -31.89 -10.98 -24.32
CA ALA A 152 -32.89 -11.02 -25.39
C ALA A 152 -32.31 -11.40 -26.75
N ALA A 153 -31.02 -11.11 -26.99
CA ALA A 153 -30.35 -11.27 -28.28
C ALA A 153 -29.89 -12.70 -28.55
N ASP A 154 -29.53 -13.47 -27.52
CA ASP A 154 -29.06 -14.86 -27.67
C ASP A 154 -29.92 -15.89 -26.92
N GLY A 155 -30.76 -15.47 -25.96
CA GLY A 155 -31.62 -16.35 -25.18
C GLY A 155 -30.98 -16.95 -23.94
N LYS A 156 -29.73 -16.60 -23.63
CA LYS A 156 -29.03 -17.18 -22.49
C LYS A 156 -29.61 -16.64 -21.18
N GLU A 157 -29.87 -17.55 -20.25
CA GLU A 157 -30.21 -17.19 -18.88
C GLU A 157 -28.98 -16.56 -18.22
N LEU A 158 -29.11 -15.32 -17.78
CA LEU A 158 -28.03 -14.54 -17.17
C LEU A 158 -27.98 -14.75 -15.66
N LYS A 159 -29.15 -14.76 -15.02
CA LYS A 159 -29.28 -14.98 -13.57
C LYS A 159 -30.73 -15.32 -13.21
N ARG A 160 -30.89 -15.93 -12.03
CA ARG A 160 -32.17 -16.03 -11.31
C ARG A 160 -32.16 -15.06 -10.15
N LEU A 161 -33.24 -14.32 -9.96
CA LEU A 161 -33.48 -13.55 -8.75
C LEU A 161 -34.37 -14.41 -7.86
N SER A 162 -33.80 -14.90 -6.76
CA SER A 162 -34.60 -15.54 -5.69
C SER A 162 -35.23 -14.44 -4.86
N LEU A 163 -36.55 -14.51 -4.69
CA LEU A 163 -37.30 -13.63 -3.79
C LEU A 163 -37.18 -14.05 -2.32
N ASN A 164 -36.69 -15.28 -2.05
CA ASN A 164 -36.43 -15.78 -0.71
C ASN A 164 -34.95 -15.58 -0.33
N PRO A 165 -34.64 -15.11 0.90
CA PRO A 165 -33.27 -15.08 1.39
C PRO A 165 -32.70 -16.50 1.46
N ALA A 166 -31.37 -16.63 1.34
CA ALA A 166 -30.70 -17.91 1.47
C ALA A 166 -31.08 -18.60 2.80
N PRO A 167 -31.08 -19.94 2.90
CA PRO A 167 -31.33 -20.63 4.16
C PRO A 167 -30.43 -20.12 5.30
N MET A 168 -30.94 -20.12 6.54
CA MET A 168 -30.17 -19.65 7.71
C MET A 168 -28.80 -20.33 7.86
N ALA A 169 -28.71 -21.62 7.48
CA ALA A 169 -27.44 -22.34 7.48
C ALA A 169 -26.40 -21.75 6.52
N GLU A 170 -26.81 -21.35 5.32
CA GLU A 170 -25.92 -20.70 4.35
C GLU A 170 -25.54 -19.29 4.79
N GLN A 171 -26.49 -18.54 5.37
CA GLN A 171 -26.21 -17.22 5.94
C GLN A 171 -25.21 -17.32 7.10
N PHE A 172 -25.35 -18.31 7.97
CA PHE A 172 -24.45 -18.55 9.09
C PHE A 172 -23.06 -18.95 8.61
N ALA A 173 -22.96 -19.89 7.67
CA ALA A 173 -21.68 -20.28 7.09
C ALA A 173 -20.97 -19.11 6.39
N ALA A 174 -21.71 -18.25 5.70
CA ALA A 174 -21.17 -17.02 5.11
C ALA A 174 -20.67 -16.04 6.18
N ALA A 175 -21.42 -15.86 7.27
CA ALA A 175 -21.02 -15.00 8.38
C ALA A 175 -19.78 -15.54 9.11
N GLU A 176 -19.73 -16.85 9.41
CA GLU A 176 -18.56 -17.50 10.01
C GLU A 176 -17.31 -17.32 9.13
N LYS A 177 -17.46 -17.46 7.81
CA LYS A 177 -16.37 -17.23 6.87
C LYS A 177 -15.86 -15.79 6.97
N VAL A 178 -16.74 -14.79 6.93
CA VAL A 178 -16.36 -13.38 7.08
C VAL A 178 -15.66 -13.12 8.41
N VAL A 179 -16.17 -13.68 9.51
CA VAL A 179 -15.56 -13.53 10.84
C VAL A 179 -14.17 -14.16 10.88
N SER A 180 -13.99 -15.37 10.32
CA SER A 180 -12.70 -16.06 10.31
C SER A 180 -11.65 -15.33 9.44
N GLU A 181 -12.05 -14.80 8.29
CA GLU A 181 -11.18 -13.99 7.42
C GLU A 181 -10.76 -12.69 8.11
N LYS A 182 -11.70 -12.00 8.77
CA LYS A 182 -11.39 -10.78 9.53
C LYS A 182 -10.51 -11.07 10.74
N ALA A 183 -10.75 -12.15 11.48
CA ALA A 183 -9.92 -12.55 12.60
C ALA A 183 -8.48 -12.88 12.16
N ALA A 184 -8.31 -13.57 11.03
CA ALA A 184 -7.00 -13.83 10.44
C ALA A 184 -6.30 -12.54 10.02
N ALA A 185 -7.01 -11.60 9.38
CA ALA A 185 -6.48 -10.31 8.99
C ALA A 185 -6.07 -9.45 10.21
N ALA A 186 -6.89 -9.42 11.25
CA ALA A 186 -6.60 -8.72 12.50
C ALA A 186 -5.33 -9.26 13.17
N LYS A 187 -5.19 -10.58 13.23
CA LYS A 187 -3.99 -11.24 13.78
C LYS A 187 -2.74 -10.90 12.96
N ALA A 188 -2.81 -10.99 11.63
CA ALA A 188 -1.69 -10.65 10.76
C ALA A 188 -1.26 -9.18 10.90
N ALA A 189 -2.22 -8.26 11.00
CA ALA A 189 -1.94 -6.84 11.24
C ALA A 189 -1.31 -6.59 12.62
N ALA A 190 -1.76 -7.30 13.67
CA ALA A 190 -1.19 -7.19 15.01
C ALA A 190 0.26 -7.70 15.06
N ASP A 191 0.55 -8.82 14.39
CA ASP A 191 1.91 -9.36 14.28
C ASP A 191 2.81 -8.39 13.50
N ALA A 192 2.33 -7.83 12.39
CA ALA A 192 3.07 -6.84 11.61
C ALA A 192 3.34 -5.54 12.40
N HIS A 193 2.35 -5.07 13.15
CA HIS A 193 2.49 -3.91 14.05
C HIS A 193 3.57 -4.15 15.10
N LYS A 194 3.58 -5.33 15.74
CA LYS A 194 4.61 -5.70 16.72
C LYS A 194 6.01 -5.72 16.09
N VAL A 195 6.17 -6.33 14.92
CA VAL A 195 7.45 -6.36 14.19
C VAL A 195 7.94 -4.94 13.86
N ALA A 196 7.04 -4.05 13.48
CA ALA A 196 7.40 -2.66 13.20
C ALA A 196 7.90 -1.93 14.47
N LEU A 197 7.24 -2.13 15.62
CA LEU A 197 7.67 -1.59 16.91
C LEU A 197 9.05 -2.12 17.33
N ASP A 198 9.28 -3.43 17.20
CA ASP A 198 10.57 -4.05 17.53
C ASP A 198 11.70 -3.47 16.66
N ARG A 199 11.43 -3.22 15.38
CA ARG A 199 12.39 -2.56 14.47
C ARG A 199 12.68 -1.12 14.89
N VAL A 200 11.66 -0.34 15.27
CA VAL A 200 11.86 1.02 15.79
C VAL A 200 12.74 1.01 17.04
N ALA A 201 12.45 0.11 17.98
CA ALA A 201 13.23 -0.04 19.21
C ALA A 201 14.70 -0.38 18.91
N LYS A 202 14.94 -1.33 18.00
CA LYS A 202 16.27 -1.71 17.56
C LYS A 202 17.03 -0.55 16.90
N THR A 203 16.39 0.18 15.97
CA THR A 203 17.04 1.33 15.32
C THR A 203 17.41 2.43 16.31
N LYS A 204 16.57 2.68 17.33
CA LYS A 204 16.92 3.61 18.42
C LYS A 204 18.12 3.11 19.25
N ALA A 205 18.18 1.82 19.54
CA ALA A 205 19.32 1.23 20.25
C ALA A 205 20.62 1.36 19.43
N ASP A 206 20.56 1.13 18.12
CA ASP A 206 21.70 1.29 17.20
C ASP A 206 22.18 2.76 17.14
N MET A 207 21.25 3.73 17.17
CA MET A 207 21.60 5.15 17.27
C MET A 207 22.34 5.48 18.58
N ASN A 208 21.87 4.96 19.71
CA ASN A 208 22.53 5.14 21.00
C ASN A 208 23.91 4.48 21.05
N ALA A 209 24.08 3.33 20.38
CA ALA A 209 25.37 2.66 20.25
C ALA A 209 26.38 3.50 19.46
N LEU A 210 25.94 4.19 18.40
CA LEU A 210 26.79 5.16 17.69
C LEU A 210 27.24 6.30 18.60
N ASP A 211 26.36 6.83 19.45
CA ASP A 211 26.71 7.86 20.44
C ASP A 211 27.72 7.37 21.47
N ALA A 212 27.55 6.16 21.98
CA ALA A 212 28.51 5.55 22.89
C ALA A 212 29.90 5.41 22.24
N VAL A 213 29.96 4.98 20.98
CA VAL A 213 31.23 4.90 20.22
C VAL A 213 31.88 6.27 20.06
N LEU A 214 31.11 7.31 19.73
CA LEU A 214 31.63 8.67 19.64
C LEU A 214 32.21 9.14 20.97
N GLY A 215 31.50 8.92 22.08
CA GLY A 215 31.97 9.26 23.42
C GLY A 215 33.28 8.57 23.78
N MET A 216 33.39 7.26 23.50
CA MET A 216 34.62 6.49 23.73
C MET A 216 35.79 7.01 22.89
N ARG A 217 35.57 7.33 21.60
CA ARG A 217 36.62 7.86 20.72
C ARG A 217 37.06 9.26 21.12
N GLN A 218 36.13 10.12 21.54
CA GLN A 218 36.43 11.46 22.05
C GLN A 218 37.29 11.39 23.33
N LYS A 219 36.94 10.47 24.23
CA LYS A 219 37.72 10.22 25.45
C LYS A 219 39.13 9.72 25.11
N ALA A 220 39.27 8.78 24.18
CA ALA A 220 40.58 8.27 23.75
C ALA A 220 41.51 9.36 23.17
N VAL A 221 40.96 10.29 22.38
CA VAL A 221 41.71 11.46 21.89
C VAL A 221 42.15 12.35 23.04
N THR A 222 41.25 12.62 23.99
CA THR A 222 41.55 13.48 25.15
C THR A 222 42.62 12.86 26.04
N ASP A 223 42.51 11.56 26.36
CA ASP A 223 43.44 10.82 27.21
C ASP A 223 44.84 10.68 26.56
N SER A 224 44.89 10.39 25.26
CA SER A 224 46.15 10.28 24.52
C SER A 224 46.86 11.63 24.37
N LYS A 225 46.10 12.71 24.12
CA LYS A 225 46.65 14.07 24.11
C LYS A 225 47.20 14.47 25.47
N ALA A 226 46.47 14.22 26.56
CA ALA A 226 46.94 14.52 27.91
C ALA A 226 48.23 13.76 28.25
N SER A 227 48.32 12.49 27.84
CA SER A 227 49.52 11.67 28.03
C SER A 227 50.72 12.20 27.24
N LEU A 228 50.51 12.62 25.99
CA LEU A 228 51.53 13.25 25.16
C LEU A 228 52.02 14.57 25.76
N ASP A 229 51.09 15.46 26.15
CA ASP A 229 51.42 16.76 26.74
C ASP A 229 52.23 16.58 28.03
N LYS A 230 51.86 15.59 28.87
CA LYS A 230 52.62 15.21 30.08
C LYS A 230 54.02 14.70 29.77
N LEU A 231 54.17 13.81 28.79
CA LEU A 231 55.48 13.28 28.37
C LEU A 231 56.42 14.38 27.88
N VAL A 232 55.89 15.33 27.10
CA VAL A 232 56.64 16.49 26.61
C VAL A 232 57.06 17.40 27.76
N ALA A 233 56.13 17.73 28.66
CA ALA A 233 56.37 18.64 29.77
C ALA A 233 57.34 18.08 30.82
N GLU A 234 57.12 16.84 31.25
CA GLU A 234 57.84 16.25 32.39
C GLU A 234 59.13 15.53 31.99
N LYS A 235 59.24 15.04 30.75
CA LYS A 235 60.43 14.27 30.31
C LYS A 235 61.21 14.94 29.20
N GLN A 236 60.55 15.35 28.11
CA GLN A 236 61.25 15.87 26.94
C GLN A 236 61.92 17.22 27.21
N LYS A 237 61.17 18.19 27.75
CA LYS A 237 61.73 19.53 28.08
C LYS A 237 62.90 19.44 29.06
N PRO A 238 62.83 18.70 30.18
CA PRO A 238 63.99 18.54 31.07
C PRO A 238 65.18 17.82 30.43
N ALA A 239 64.93 16.79 29.61
CA ALA A 239 66.00 16.09 28.90
C ALA A 239 66.71 16.98 27.88
N GLN A 240 65.98 17.84 27.17
CA GLN A 240 66.56 18.85 26.28
C GLN A 240 67.45 19.83 27.07
N ALA A 241 66.93 20.36 28.19
CA ALA A 241 67.70 21.25 29.05
C ALA A 241 68.99 20.59 29.59
N LYS A 242 68.92 19.31 29.99
CA LYS A 242 70.07 18.54 30.47
C LYS A 242 71.11 18.29 29.36
N ALA A 243 70.67 17.96 28.15
CA ALA A 243 71.56 17.81 27.00
C ALA A 243 72.26 19.14 26.66
N THR A 244 71.52 20.26 26.64
CA THR A 244 72.11 21.59 26.45
C THR A 244 73.13 21.95 27.54
N ALA A 245 72.83 21.62 28.80
CA ALA A 245 73.76 21.84 29.91
C ALA A 245 75.02 20.97 29.79
N ALA A 246 74.89 19.70 29.38
CA ALA A 246 76.02 18.80 29.17
C ALA A 246 76.93 19.26 28.01
N VAL A 247 76.37 19.81 26.93
CA VAL A 247 77.15 20.45 25.85
C VAL A 247 77.98 21.62 26.40
N LYS A 248 77.38 22.49 27.22
CA LYS A 248 78.10 23.59 27.87
C LYS A 248 79.19 23.10 28.83
N ALA A 249 78.94 22.02 29.57
CA ALA A 249 79.92 21.42 30.48
C ALA A 249 81.14 20.86 29.74
N VAL A 250 80.92 20.16 28.61
CA VAL A 250 82.01 19.69 27.72
C VAL A 250 82.79 20.87 27.17
N ALA A 251 82.13 21.93 26.70
CA ALA A 251 82.82 23.13 26.23
C ALA A 251 83.70 23.75 27.33
N THR A 252 83.18 23.87 28.55
CA THR A 252 83.90 24.42 29.71
C THR A 252 85.10 23.55 30.10
N ALA A 253 84.92 22.23 30.19
CA ALA A 253 85.99 21.28 30.49
C ALA A 253 87.07 21.24 29.39
N THR A 254 86.68 21.45 28.13
CA THR A 254 87.60 21.57 27.00
C THR A 254 88.47 22.82 27.14
N THR A 255 87.87 23.97 27.45
CA THR A 255 88.61 25.21 27.73
C THR A 255 89.55 25.05 28.92
N ALA A 256 89.11 24.41 30.01
CA ALA A 256 89.93 24.15 31.19
C ALA A 256 91.11 23.22 30.89
N LYS A 257 90.91 22.19 30.05
CA LYS A 257 91.99 21.32 29.56
C LYS A 257 93.01 22.09 28.73
N VAL A 258 92.56 22.89 27.75
CA VAL A 258 93.46 23.72 26.93
C VAL A 258 94.28 24.68 27.80
N ALA A 259 93.67 25.25 28.83
CA ALA A 259 94.37 26.11 29.78
C ALA A 259 95.40 25.35 30.64
N ALA A 260 95.05 24.15 31.12
CA ALA A 260 95.97 23.29 31.89
C ALA A 260 97.14 22.80 31.04
N ASP A 261 96.89 22.40 29.79
CA ASP A 261 97.93 21.98 28.83
C ASP A 261 98.91 23.14 28.55
N LYS A 262 98.41 24.37 28.38
CA LYS A 262 99.25 25.59 28.26
C LYS A 262 100.06 25.88 29.52
N ALA A 263 99.47 25.75 30.71
CA ALA A 263 100.15 26.00 31.97
C ALA A 263 101.27 24.97 32.24
N PHE A 264 101.08 23.71 31.83
CA PHE A 264 102.12 22.68 31.90
C PHE A 264 103.29 22.97 30.95
N ALA A 265 103.02 23.44 29.74
CA ALA A 265 104.05 23.83 28.77
C ALA A 265 104.91 25.03 29.24
N ALA A 266 104.39 25.88 30.14
CA ALA A 266 105.05 27.09 30.63
C ALA A 266 105.74 26.94 32.01
N ALA A 267 105.69 25.76 32.65
CA ALA A 267 106.23 25.53 34.00
C ALA A 267 107.74 25.21 34.02
N ASP A 268 108.45 25.71 35.04
CA ASP A 268 109.87 25.40 35.31
C ASP A 268 110.07 23.97 35.88
N GLU A 269 111.32 23.50 35.98
CA GLU A 269 111.66 22.14 36.46
C GLU A 269 111.06 21.80 37.84
N ALA A 270 110.92 22.77 38.74
CA ALA A 270 110.33 22.58 40.07
C ALA A 270 108.79 22.57 40.06
N GLY A 271 108.15 23.29 39.12
CA GLY A 271 106.70 23.43 39.00
C GLY A 271 106.00 22.34 38.16
N LYS A 272 106.72 21.67 37.26
CA LYS A 272 106.19 20.59 36.38
C LYS A 272 105.38 19.49 37.08
N PRO A 273 105.75 18.98 38.28
CA PRO A 273 104.95 17.95 38.96
C PRO A 273 103.53 18.43 39.29
N SER A 274 103.40 19.67 39.77
CA SER A 274 102.11 20.27 40.13
C SER A 274 101.24 20.60 38.92
N ALA A 275 101.84 21.04 37.81
CA ALA A 275 101.14 21.32 36.57
C ALA A 275 100.67 20.02 35.87
N LYS A 276 101.43 18.92 35.99
CA LYS A 276 101.03 17.59 35.50
C LYS A 276 99.76 17.08 36.19
N VAL A 277 99.66 17.22 37.52
CA VAL A 277 98.45 16.86 38.28
C VAL A 277 97.23 17.66 37.80
N LYS A 278 97.39 18.95 37.49
CA LYS A 278 96.30 19.78 36.94
C LYS A 278 95.87 19.35 35.54
N VAL A 279 96.81 18.96 34.67
CA VAL A 279 96.50 18.39 33.34
C VAL A 279 95.74 17.07 33.48
N ASP A 280 96.20 16.15 34.35
CA ASP A 280 95.54 14.87 34.58
C ASP A 280 94.13 15.03 35.18
N GLN A 281 93.95 16.01 36.08
CA GLN A 281 92.64 16.39 36.60
C GLN A 281 91.73 16.97 35.52
N ALA A 282 92.25 17.83 34.62
CA ALA A 282 91.49 18.40 33.52
C ALA A 282 91.12 17.34 32.45
N ILE A 283 91.98 16.35 32.21
CA ILE A 283 91.70 15.19 31.35
C ILE A 283 90.55 14.35 31.95
N LYS A 284 90.63 14.02 33.25
CA LYS A 284 89.55 13.31 33.95
C LYS A 284 88.23 14.11 33.93
N GLY A 285 88.31 15.42 34.15
CA GLY A 285 87.17 16.34 34.05
C GLY A 285 86.52 16.32 32.66
N LEU A 286 87.32 16.43 31.59
CA LEU A 286 86.83 16.37 30.22
C LEU A 286 86.24 15.00 29.87
N ALA A 287 86.88 13.90 30.29
CA ALA A 287 86.35 12.54 30.10
C ALA A 287 84.98 12.39 30.76
N SER A 288 84.85 12.79 32.04
CA SER A 288 83.58 12.73 32.76
C SER A 288 82.48 13.61 32.14
N ALA A 289 82.82 14.81 31.65
CA ALA A 289 81.89 15.69 30.95
C ALA A 289 81.42 15.08 29.62
N THR A 290 82.33 14.43 28.89
CA THR A 290 82.04 13.78 27.60
C THR A 290 81.15 12.54 27.79
N GLU A 291 81.41 11.73 28.81
CA GLU A 291 80.52 10.63 29.22
C GLU A 291 79.14 11.14 29.65
N GLY A 292 79.10 12.21 30.45
CA GLY A 292 77.86 12.87 30.87
C GLY A 292 77.02 13.37 29.69
N LYS A 293 77.67 13.96 28.66
CA LYS A 293 77.02 14.35 27.41
C LYS A 293 76.49 13.15 26.63
N SER A 294 77.31 12.10 26.46
CA SER A 294 76.87 10.87 25.78
C SER A 294 75.65 10.24 26.45
N ALA A 295 75.62 10.21 27.80
CA ALA A 295 74.47 9.73 28.56
C ALA A 295 73.22 10.63 28.38
N ALA A 296 73.39 11.96 28.41
CA ALA A 296 72.30 12.91 28.20
C ALA A 296 71.72 12.83 26.78
N ASP A 297 72.57 12.70 25.76
CA ASP A 297 72.17 12.56 24.35
C ASP A 297 71.42 11.25 24.10
N LYS A 298 71.88 10.14 24.70
CA LYS A 298 71.16 8.85 24.66
C LYS A 298 69.78 8.94 25.32
N ALA A 299 69.70 9.56 26.50
CA ALA A 299 68.43 9.74 27.21
C ALA A 299 67.45 10.61 26.42
N LEU A 300 67.94 11.71 25.82
CA LEU A 300 67.12 12.59 24.98
C LEU A 300 66.63 11.87 23.72
N THR A 301 67.48 11.07 23.08
CA THR A 301 67.10 10.27 21.90
C THR A 301 65.99 9.27 22.25
N ALA A 302 66.10 8.57 23.38
CA ALA A 302 65.08 7.63 23.85
C ALA A 302 63.75 8.34 24.16
N ILE A 303 63.78 9.50 24.81
CA ILE A 303 62.56 10.27 25.10
C ILE A 303 61.93 10.82 23.82
N ASN A 304 62.73 11.32 22.87
CA ASN A 304 62.22 11.78 21.58
C ASN A 304 61.54 10.63 20.80
N ALA A 305 62.08 9.41 20.87
CA ALA A 305 61.42 8.25 20.28
C ALA A 305 60.05 7.96 20.94
N GLN A 306 59.95 8.08 22.28
CA GLN A 306 58.66 7.94 23.00
C GLN A 306 57.66 9.05 22.63
N VAL A 307 58.12 10.28 22.44
CA VAL A 307 57.28 11.40 22.01
C VAL A 307 56.77 11.19 20.59
N THR A 308 57.63 10.74 19.67
CA THR A 308 57.22 10.38 18.31
C THR A 308 56.17 9.27 18.32
N GLN A 309 56.37 8.22 19.11
CA GLN A 309 55.40 7.14 19.25
C GLN A 309 54.06 7.65 19.81
N SER A 310 54.08 8.46 20.87
CA SER A 310 52.87 9.03 21.49
C SER A 310 52.14 10.00 20.55
N THR A 311 52.88 10.73 19.72
CA THR A 311 52.33 11.61 18.67
C THR A 311 51.59 10.79 17.62
N THR A 312 52.18 9.69 17.16
CA THR A 312 51.54 8.76 16.22
C THR A 312 50.27 8.13 16.81
N VAL A 313 50.30 7.74 18.09
CA VAL A 313 49.12 7.20 18.78
C VAL A 313 48.00 8.24 18.86
N ASN A 314 48.31 9.50 19.21
CA ASN A 314 47.33 10.58 19.25
C ASN A 314 46.77 10.89 17.83
N ALA A 315 47.62 10.90 16.80
CA ALA A 315 47.17 11.08 15.42
C ALA A 315 46.22 9.95 14.96
N ALA A 316 46.54 8.70 15.31
CA ALA A 316 45.68 7.56 15.02
C ALA A 316 44.33 7.63 15.77
N ALA A 317 44.34 8.06 17.05
CA ALA A 317 43.11 8.27 17.81
C ALA A 317 42.22 9.36 17.18
N ASN A 318 42.81 10.48 16.73
CA ASN A 318 42.09 11.54 16.04
C ASN A 318 41.48 11.06 14.72
N LYS A 319 42.24 10.29 13.91
CA LYS A 319 41.71 9.70 12.68
C LYS A 319 40.51 8.79 12.96
N ALA A 320 40.62 7.91 13.97
CA ALA A 320 39.53 7.02 14.36
C ALA A 320 38.28 7.78 14.86
N LEU A 321 38.45 8.93 15.52
CA LEU A 321 37.34 9.80 15.90
C LEU A 321 36.65 10.42 14.68
N ILE A 322 37.42 10.95 13.72
CA ILE A 322 36.88 11.52 12.48
C ILE A 322 36.08 10.47 11.69
N ASP A 323 36.64 9.27 11.54
CA ASP A 323 35.96 8.17 10.86
C ASP A 323 34.65 7.79 11.56
N ALA A 324 34.65 7.76 12.90
CA ALA A 324 33.45 7.53 13.69
C ALA A 324 32.41 8.66 13.56
N GLN A 325 32.83 9.92 13.54
CA GLN A 325 31.97 11.09 13.33
C GLN A 325 31.31 11.05 11.95
N ASN A 326 32.08 10.75 10.90
CA ASN A 326 31.56 10.63 9.54
C ASN A 326 30.54 9.50 9.44
N LYS A 327 30.84 8.33 10.01
CA LYS A 327 29.92 7.18 10.06
C LYS A 327 28.65 7.50 10.85
N ALA A 328 28.77 8.19 11.99
CA ALA A 328 27.63 8.57 12.81
C ALA A 328 26.75 9.61 12.10
N LYS A 329 27.34 10.58 11.39
CA LYS A 329 26.59 11.61 10.66
C LYS A 329 25.70 10.99 9.59
N SER A 330 26.24 10.14 8.72
CA SER A 330 25.45 9.47 7.67
C SER A 330 24.51 8.41 8.25
N GLY A 331 24.98 7.62 9.21
CA GLY A 331 24.21 6.56 9.86
C GLY A 331 22.99 7.10 10.60
N LYS A 332 23.12 8.16 11.39
CA LYS A 332 21.99 8.74 12.14
C LYS A 332 20.94 9.37 11.24
N VAL A 333 21.34 10.02 10.14
CA VAL A 333 20.39 10.56 9.17
C VAL A 333 19.56 9.43 8.54
N ALA A 334 20.21 8.33 8.14
CA ALA A 334 19.53 7.16 7.60
C ALA A 334 18.60 6.51 8.64
N MET A 335 19.06 6.33 9.88
CA MET A 335 18.28 5.75 10.97
C MET A 335 17.08 6.63 11.37
N ALA A 336 17.23 7.97 11.39
CA ALA A 336 16.12 8.88 11.69
C ALA A 336 15.04 8.81 10.61
N LYS A 337 15.44 8.73 9.33
CA LYS A 337 14.52 8.48 8.22
C LYS A 337 13.82 7.13 8.39
N GLN A 338 14.56 6.07 8.70
CA GLN A 338 14.02 4.74 8.93
C GLN A 338 13.00 4.70 10.08
N ILE A 339 13.27 5.40 11.19
CA ILE A 339 12.31 5.53 12.31
C ILE A 339 11.03 6.24 11.85
N THR A 340 11.15 7.30 11.06
CA THR A 340 10.00 8.04 10.51
C THR A 340 9.14 7.15 9.61
N ASP A 341 9.78 6.41 8.71
CA ASP A 341 9.10 5.50 7.79
C ASP A 341 8.44 4.33 8.54
N LEU A 342 9.14 3.74 9.52
CA LEU A 342 8.56 2.72 10.38
C LEU A 342 7.40 3.26 11.24
N GLY A 343 7.45 4.51 11.69
CA GLY A 343 6.36 5.14 12.44
C GLY A 343 5.06 5.25 11.64
N LYS A 344 5.17 5.50 10.32
CA LYS A 344 4.03 5.43 9.41
C LYS A 344 3.49 4.02 9.30
N THR A 345 4.37 3.02 9.18
CA THR A 345 3.98 1.60 9.15
C THR A 345 3.27 1.18 10.44
N VAL A 346 3.80 1.56 11.60
CA VAL A 346 3.17 1.31 12.92
C VAL A 346 1.74 1.86 12.93
N SER A 347 1.57 3.13 12.55
CA SER A 347 0.24 3.78 12.53
C SER A 347 -0.71 3.08 11.55
N ALA A 348 -0.22 2.67 10.37
CA ALA A 348 -1.01 1.99 9.36
C ALA A 348 -1.45 0.59 9.80
N GLU A 349 -0.54 -0.21 10.38
CA GLU A 349 -0.89 -1.55 10.89
C GLU A 349 -1.82 -1.47 12.11
N GLN A 350 -1.63 -0.49 12.99
CA GLN A 350 -2.55 -0.25 14.11
C GLN A 350 -3.97 0.08 13.61
N ALA A 351 -4.10 0.93 12.58
CA ALA A 351 -5.40 1.23 11.98
C ALA A 351 -6.06 -0.02 11.38
N LYS A 352 -5.29 -0.91 10.73
CA LYS A 352 -5.82 -2.19 10.21
C LYS A 352 -6.33 -3.09 11.32
N VAL A 353 -5.65 -3.17 12.47
CA VAL A 353 -6.12 -3.93 13.64
C VAL A 353 -7.45 -3.38 14.13
N THR A 354 -7.58 -2.05 14.27
CA THR A 354 -8.83 -1.41 14.72
C THR A 354 -9.98 -1.67 13.76
N ILE A 355 -9.75 -1.52 12.44
CA ILE A 355 -10.78 -1.75 11.42
C ILE A 355 -11.22 -3.22 11.40
N ALA A 356 -10.27 -4.16 11.52
CA ALA A 356 -10.58 -5.58 11.50
C ALA A 356 -11.28 -6.07 12.78
N GLY A 357 -11.05 -5.42 13.93
CA GLY A 357 -11.65 -5.79 15.22
C GLY A 357 -12.98 -5.11 15.55
N ALA A 358 -13.37 -4.03 14.84
CA ALA A 358 -14.60 -3.27 15.12
C ALA A 358 -15.87 -3.87 14.49
N ALA A 359 -15.80 -5.02 13.83
CA ALA A 359 -16.89 -5.59 13.02
C ALA A 359 -17.00 -7.10 13.19
#